data_AF-A0A6J1S7C3-F1
#
_entry.id   AF-A0A6J1S7C3-F1
#
_cell.length_a   1.000
_cell.length_b   1.000
_cell.length_c   1.000
_cell.angle_alpha   90.00
_cell.angle_beta   90.00
_cell.angle_gamma   90.00
#
_symmetry.space_group_name_H-M   'P 1'
#
loop_
_entity.id
_entity.type
_entity.pdbx_description
1 polymer ?
#
loop_
_entity_poly.entity_id
_entity_poly.type
_entity_poly.pdbx_seq_one_letter_code
_entity_poly.pdbx_strand_id
1 'polypeptide(L)' 'MTTLVSPTQVLQLYRSLIRYGQNLQLTDKQYYLRRVREEFRANKDLQAPEKIEFMFKKGQSLLQRKRLI' A
#
# COMPACT_ATOMS: atom_id res chain seq x y z
N MET A 1 1.51 19.64 -12.79
CA MET A 1 2.47 18.53 -12.60
C MET A 1 1.69 17.23 -12.69
N THR A 2 1.99 16.39 -13.69
CA THR A 2 1.29 15.12 -13.95
C THR A 2 1.80 14.03 -13.00
N THR A 3 0.93 13.45 -12.18
CA THR A 3 1.26 12.29 -11.34
C THR A 3 1.37 11.05 -12.22
N LEU A 4 2.50 10.33 -12.18
CA LEU A 4 2.68 9.08 -12.95
C LEU A 4 1.80 7.92 -12.44
N VAL A 5 1.30 8.03 -11.22
CA VAL A 5 0.43 7.03 -10.58
C VAL A 5 -1.03 7.46 -10.71
N SER A 6 -1.86 6.60 -11.30
CA SER A 6 -3.31 6.82 -11.41
C SER A 6 -4.07 6.41 -10.14
N PRO A 7 -5.24 7.01 -9.85
CA PRO A 7 -6.08 6.58 -8.74
C PRO A 7 -6.44 5.09 -8.77
N THR A 8 -6.68 4.54 -9.96
CA THR A 8 -6.95 3.11 -10.16
C THR A 8 -5.78 2.24 -9.70
N GLN A 9 -4.54 2.63 -10.00
CA GLN A 9 -3.36 1.91 -9.53
C GLN A 9 -3.25 1.95 -8.01
N VAL A 10 -3.54 3.09 -7.37
CA VAL A 10 -3.57 3.20 -5.90
C VAL A 10 -4.60 2.25 -5.28
N LEU A 11 -5.80 2.19 -5.84
CA LEU A 11 -6.86 1.28 -5.38
C LEU A 11 -6.49 -0.20 -5.57
N GLN A 12 -5.85 -0.53 -6.69
CA GLN A 12 -5.33 -1.88 -6.95
C GLN A 12 -4.25 -2.27 -5.94
N LEU A 13 -3.33 -1.35 -5.62
CA LEU A 13 -2.30 -1.55 -4.60
C LEU A 13 -2.93 -1.79 -3.22
N TYR A 14 -3.89 -0.96 -2.81
CA TYR A 14 -4.63 -1.14 -1.56
C TYR A 14 -5.27 -2.53 -1.46
N ARG A 15 -6.04 -2.94 -2.48
CA ARG A 15 -6.67 -4.27 -2.53
C ARG A 15 -5.64 -5.41 -2.46
N SER A 16 -4.49 -5.23 -3.09
CA SER A 16 -3.40 -6.23 -3.09
C SER A 16 -2.72 -6.34 -1.73
N LEU A 17 -2.56 -5.23 -1.01
CA LEU A 17 -2.07 -5.20 0.37
C LEU A 17 -3.06 -5.82 1.35
N ILE A 18 -4.38 -5.61 1.18
CA ILE A 18 -5.39 -6.29 2.00
C ILE A 18 -5.37 -7.79 1.77
N ARG A 19 -5.36 -8.24 0.51
CA ARG A 19 -5.21 -9.67 0.15
C ARG A 19 -3.92 -10.27 0.68
N TYR A 20 -2.83 -9.49 0.73
CA TYR A 20 -1.61 -9.95 1.38
C TYR A 20 -1.84 -10.30 2.85
N GLY A 21 -2.43 -9.36 3.59
CA GLY A 21 -2.59 -9.48 5.03
C GLY A 21 -3.36 -10.72 5.44
N GLN A 22 -4.30 -11.15 4.61
CA GLN A 22 -5.06 -12.38 4.80
C GLN A 22 -4.17 -13.65 4.77
N ASN A 23 -3.09 -13.63 3.99
CA ASN A 23 -2.16 -14.74 3.80
C ASN A 23 -0.93 -14.69 4.73
N LEU A 24 -0.82 -13.69 5.63
CA LEU A 24 0.26 -13.64 6.62
C LEU A 24 0.13 -14.79 7.61
N GLN A 25 1.24 -15.49 7.88
CA GLN A 25 1.27 -16.59 8.85
C GLN A 25 1.88 -16.16 10.19
N LEU A 26 2.93 -15.34 10.14
CA LEU A 26 3.77 -15.00 11.29
C LEU A 26 3.48 -13.63 11.90
N THR A 27 2.49 -12.90 11.38
CA THR A 27 2.19 -11.53 11.81
C THR A 27 0.71 -11.42 12.16
N ASP A 28 0.40 -10.63 13.19
CA ASP A 28 -0.97 -10.29 13.53
C ASP A 28 -1.66 -9.62 12.31
N LYS A 29 -2.64 -10.34 11.76
CA LYS A 29 -3.39 -9.92 10.57
C LYS A 29 -4.20 -8.67 10.84
N GLN A 30 -4.80 -8.53 12.02
CA GLN A 30 -5.62 -7.37 12.37
C GLN A 30 -4.75 -6.12 12.51
N TYR A 31 -3.60 -6.25 13.16
CA TYR A 31 -2.62 -5.18 13.26
C TYR A 31 -2.14 -4.74 11.88
N TYR A 32 -1.73 -5.68 11.03
CA TYR A 32 -1.29 -5.36 9.67
C TYR A 32 -2.40 -4.64 8.86
N LEU A 33 -3.62 -5.17 8.86
CA LEU A 33 -4.74 -4.56 8.14
C LEU A 33 -5.09 -3.18 8.67
N ARG A 34 -5.05 -2.99 10.00
CA ARG A 34 -5.25 -1.68 10.63
C ARG A 34 -4.18 -0.69 10.18
N ARG A 35 -2.90 -1.06 10.22
CA ARG A 35 -1.79 -0.22 9.75
C ARG A 35 -1.93 0.18 8.29
N VAL A 36 -2.25 -0.76 7.40
CA VAL A 36 -2.49 -0.44 5.98
C VAL A 36 -3.63 0.57 5.83
N ARG A 37 -4.75 0.39 6.54
CA ARG A 37 -5.88 1.32 6.47
C ARG A 37 -5.51 2.71 7.00
N GLU A 38 -4.79 2.78 8.12
CA GLU A 38 -4.34 4.03 8.73
C GLU A 38 -3.42 4.82 7.77
N GLU A 39 -2.45 4.15 7.15
CA GLU A 39 -1.53 4.78 6.19
C GLU A 39 -2.27 5.39 4.99
N PHE A 40 -3.23 4.65 4.40
CA PHE A 40 -4.02 5.17 3.27
C PHE A 40 -4.96 6.29 3.69
N ARG A 41 -5.54 6.23 4.90
CA ARG A 41 -6.40 7.29 5.43
C ARG A 41 -5.61 8.56 5.72
N ALA A 42 -4.45 8.44 6.33
CA ALA A 42 -3.59 9.57 6.68
C ALA A 42 -3.07 10.31 5.44
N ASN A 43 -2.89 9.60 4.32
CA ASN A 43 -2.39 10.16 3.06
C ASN A 43 -3.49 10.36 2.01
N LYS A 44 -4.78 10.31 2.37
CA LYS A 44 -5.90 10.37 1.40
C LYS A 44 -5.96 11.68 0.61
N ASP A 45 -5.53 12.78 1.24
CA ASP A 45 -5.53 14.13 0.66
C ASP A 45 -4.12 14.54 0.17
N LEU A 46 -3.19 13.58 0.05
CA LEU A 46 -1.84 13.83 -0.44
C LEU A 46 -1.89 14.21 -1.92
N GLN A 47 -1.48 15.44 -2.24
CA GLN A 47 -1.48 15.95 -3.63
C GLN A 47 -0.08 16.06 -4.26
N ALA A 48 0.98 15.98 -3.46
CA ALA A 48 2.36 16.11 -3.94
C ALA A 48 2.76 14.88 -4.78
N PRO A 49 3.01 15.02 -6.10
CA PRO A 49 3.24 13.88 -7.00
C PRO A 49 4.38 12.96 -6.57
N GLU A 50 5.50 13.56 -6.14
CA GLU A 50 6.69 12.83 -5.68
C GLU A 50 6.39 11.99 -4.43
N LYS A 51 5.59 12.53 -3.51
CA LYS A 51 5.19 11.81 -2.29
C LYS A 51 4.22 10.67 -2.62
N ILE A 52 3.29 10.89 -3.55
CA ILE A 52 2.38 9.85 -4.02
C ILE A 52 3.19 8.70 -4.64
N GLU A 53 4.14 9.03 -5.52
CA GLU A 53 4.97 8.04 -6.19
C GLU A 53 5.85 7.27 -5.19
N PHE A 54 6.45 7.96 -4.23
CA PHE A 54 7.24 7.34 -3.16
C PHE A 54 6.40 6.35 -2.34
N MET A 55 5.23 6.77 -1.86
CA MET A 55 4.34 5.91 -1.07
C MET A 55 3.82 4.72 -1.87
N PHE A 56 3.52 4.95 -3.15
CA PHE A 56 3.11 3.88 -4.07
C PHE A 56 4.21 2.83 -4.25
N LYS A 57 5.45 3.26 -4.55
CA LYS A 57 6.61 2.38 -4.67
C LYS A 57 6.91 1.65 -3.36
N LYS A 58 6.80 2.31 -2.20
CA LYS A 58 6.94 1.70 -0.88
C LYS A 58 5.95 0.54 -0.69
N GLY A 59 4.68 0.73 -1.03
CA GLY A 59 3.66 -0.32 -0.95
C GLY A 59 3.92 -1.46 -1.94
N GLN A 60 4.34 -1.17 -3.16
CA GLN A 60 4.72 -2.19 -4.15
C GLN A 60 5.92 -3.02 -3.67
N SER A 61 6.92 -2.37 -3.07
CA SER A 61 8.11 -3.03 -2.53
C SER A 61 7.75 -4.05 -1.44
N LEU A 62 6.79 -3.71 -0.58
CA LEU A 62 6.27 -4.61 0.45
C LEU A 62 5.63 -5.85 -0.20
N LEU A 63 4.91 -5.68 -1.32
CA LEU A 63 4.32 -6.82 -2.04
C LEU A 63 5.35 -7.68 -2.79
N GLN A 64 6.42 -7.08 -3.31
CA GLN A 64 7.48 -7.79 -4.04
C GLN A 64 8.38 -8.60 -3.10
N ARG A 65 8.70 -8.04 -1.92
CA ARG A 65 9.54 -8.70 -0.90
C ARG A 65 8.88 -9.93 -0.26
N LYS A 66 7.58 -10.15 -0.50
CA LYS A 66 6.86 -11.39 -0.11
C LYS A 66 7.40 -12.67 -0.74
N ARG A 67 8.32 -12.59 -1.69
CA ARG A 67 8.86 -13.76 -2.41
C ARG A 67 9.99 -14.48 -1.64
N LEU A 68 10.00 -14.34 -0.31
CA LEU A 68 10.87 -15.03 0.63
C LEU A 68 10.04 -15.55 1.83
N ILE A 69 8.90 -16.16 1.53
CA ILE A 69 8.21 -17.09 2.45
C ILE A 69 8.43 -18.49 1.88
#